data_AF-A0AA35XJI1-F1
#
_entry.id   AF-A0AA35XJI1-F1
#
_cell.length_a   1.000
_cell.length_b   1.000
_cell.length_c   1.000
_cell.angle_alpha   90.00
_cell.angle_beta   90.00
_cell.angle_gamma   90.00
#
_symmetry.space_group_name_H-M   'P 1'
#
loop_
_entity.id
_entity.type
_entity.pdbx_description
1 polymer ?
#
loop_
_entity_poly.entity_id
_entity_poly.type
_entity_poly.pdbx_seq_one_letter_code
_entity_poly.pdbx_strand_id
1 'polypeptide(L)'
;MDFYNKKGVVQRFIIGVRNLSILLCVVLVGIFFLLKVPSKPSMFSSVSDENPWSVESFLSATDPPSAVKKGYEIIITDYNTWIGSSTLSPNRLSCSNCHLKAGTQNGAASFLGVTRRYPKFSGRDGKVSDLVDRINGCMERSMNGKVLNREDPLMQAMLAYMDWLDKNYVSLENHRAGFLAISIPKRAVNVDNGKAIYLRACALCHGEEGKGSKIGNVYQYPPLWGREAYNEGAGMNRVLTAAAFIKSNMPYLKANWKTPLLTDEEAYDVAGYINSKERPPLKKKVNDYPDKKRKPVSTPYGPWEDDFSATQHKFGPFPPIVKYYEEQFGIEKNY
;
A
#
# COMPACT_ATOMS: atom_id res chain seq x y z
N MET A 1 -26.27 76.60 33.91
CA MET A 1 -26.39 75.16 33.55
C MET A 1 -24.97 74.62 33.50
N ASP A 2 -24.47 74.21 34.67
CA ASP A 2 -23.04 74.11 34.91
C ASP A 2 -22.46 72.73 34.61
N PHE A 3 -21.42 72.80 33.79
CA PHE A 3 -20.20 71.99 33.77
C PHE A 3 -20.34 70.47 33.61
N TYR A 4 -20.28 70.07 32.33
CA TYR A 4 -19.44 68.98 31.82
C TYR A 4 -18.68 68.21 32.91
N ASN A 5 -19.09 66.97 33.16
CA ASN A 5 -18.42 66.02 34.06
C ASN A 5 -17.03 65.64 33.51
N LYS A 6 -16.08 66.57 33.56
CA LYS A 6 -14.71 66.44 33.04
C LYS A 6 -13.99 65.25 33.68
N LYS A 7 -14.25 64.96 34.96
CA LYS A 7 -13.62 63.82 35.67
C LYS A 7 -14.07 62.48 35.09
N GLY A 8 -15.36 62.30 34.81
CA GLY A 8 -15.88 61.07 34.21
C GLY A 8 -15.39 60.83 32.78
N VAL A 9 -15.27 61.90 31.98
CA VAL A 9 -14.75 61.81 30.60
C VAL A 9 -13.27 61.46 30.59
N VAL A 10 -12.46 62.11 31.44
CA VAL A 10 -11.03 61.82 31.57
C VAL A 10 -10.79 60.38 32.06
N GLN A 11 -11.58 59.90 33.02
CA GLN A 11 -11.45 58.53 33.54
C GLN A 11 -11.79 57.48 32.47
N ARG A 12 -12.85 57.70 31.67
CA ARG A 12 -13.20 56.81 30.54
C ARG A 12 -12.15 56.84 29.45
N PHE A 13 -11.55 58.00 29.17
CA PHE A 13 -10.46 58.13 28.22
C PHE A 13 -9.21 57.36 28.67
N ILE A 14 -8.82 57.47 29.95
CA ILE A 14 -7.68 56.74 30.52
C ILE A 14 -7.92 55.22 30.45
N ILE A 15 -9.13 54.75 30.78
CA ILE A 15 -9.47 53.32 30.67
C ILE A 15 -9.43 52.85 29.21
N GLY A 16 -9.93 53.66 28.28
CA GLY A 16 -9.89 53.38 26.84
C GLY A 16 -8.46 53.24 26.31
N VAL A 17 -7.58 54.19 26.65
CA VAL A 17 -6.15 54.14 26.28
C VAL A 17 -5.48 52.92 26.87
N ARG A 18 -5.73 52.59 28.15
CA ARG A 18 -5.17 51.40 28.79
C ARG A 18 -5.59 50.10 28.09
N ASN A 19 -6.88 49.96 27.76
CA ASN A 19 -7.39 48.76 27.10
C ASN A 19 -6.85 48.63 25.67
N LEU A 20 -6.71 49.76 24.95
CA LEU A 20 -6.10 49.78 23.61
C LEU A 20 -4.62 49.37 23.66
N SER A 21 -3.86 49.84 24.65
CA SER A 21 -2.47 49.44 24.84
C SER A 21 -2.32 47.95 25.16
N ILE A 22 -3.23 47.39 25.98
CA ILE A 22 -3.23 45.94 26.28
C ILE A 22 -3.53 45.13 25.02
N LEU A 23 -4.53 45.53 24.24
CA LEU A 23 -4.87 44.86 22.98
C LEU A 23 -3.70 44.90 22.00
N LEU A 24 -3.01 46.05 21.88
CA LEU A 24 -1.84 46.19 21.02
C LEU A 24 -0.70 45.25 21.47
N CYS A 25 -0.45 45.15 22.77
CA CYS A 25 0.54 44.20 23.31
C CYS A 25 0.20 42.74 23.00
N VAL A 26 -1.07 42.33 23.13
CA VAL A 26 -1.51 40.95 22.82
C VAL A 26 -1.34 40.65 21.33
N VAL A 27 -1.69 41.60 20.45
CA VAL A 27 -1.50 41.47 19.00
C VAL A 27 -0.01 41.38 18.65
N LEU A 28 0.83 42.24 19.24
CA LEU A 28 2.28 42.22 19.00
C LEU A 28 2.94 40.92 19.51
N VAL A 29 2.49 40.39 20.65
CA VAL A 29 2.95 39.08 21.15
C VAL A 29 2.47 37.96 20.24
N GLY A 30 1.22 37.98 19.77
CA GLY A 30 0.68 37.02 18.81
C GLY A 30 1.45 37.04 17.48
N ILE A 31 1.76 38.23 16.95
CA ILE A 31 2.60 38.40 15.76
C ILE A 31 4.02 37.90 16.01
N PHE A 32 4.61 38.19 17.19
CA PHE A 32 5.92 37.68 17.54
C PHE A 32 5.97 36.14 17.61
N PHE A 33 4.92 35.50 18.12
CA PHE A 33 4.79 34.03 18.10
C PHE A 33 4.54 33.48 16.69
N LEU A 34 3.76 34.18 15.85
CA LEU A 34 3.57 33.83 14.42
C LEU A 34 4.87 33.96 13.62
N LEU A 35 5.68 34.99 13.88
CA LEU A 35 6.97 35.23 13.23
C LEU A 35 8.10 34.33 13.79
N LYS A 36 7.97 33.84 15.02
CA LYS A 36 8.88 32.85 15.62
C LYS A 36 8.51 31.41 15.31
N VAL A 37 7.43 31.13 14.58
CA VAL A 37 7.27 29.79 13.98
C VAL A 37 8.48 29.61 13.08
N PRO A 38 9.40 28.68 13.37
CA PRO A 38 10.56 28.50 12.54
C PRO A 38 10.05 27.98 11.20
N SER A 39 9.92 28.87 10.21
CA SER A 39 9.95 28.50 8.82
C SER A 39 11.39 28.06 8.54
N LYS A 40 11.78 26.90 9.07
CA LYS A 40 12.76 26.11 8.35
C LYS A 40 12.03 25.77 7.06
N PRO A 41 12.40 26.32 5.89
CA PRO A 41 12.06 25.60 4.68
C PRO A 41 12.60 24.20 4.95
N SER A 42 11.71 23.21 4.99
CA SER A 42 12.14 21.84 4.77
C SER A 42 12.84 21.94 3.43
N MET A 43 14.16 22.05 3.47
CA MET A 43 15.00 21.74 2.35
C MET A 43 14.59 20.32 2.05
N PHE A 44 13.74 20.18 1.03
CA PHE A 44 13.24 18.91 0.54
C PHE A 44 14.54 18.18 0.21
N SER A 45 15.01 17.32 1.12
CA SER A 45 16.08 16.41 0.74
C SER A 45 15.42 15.61 -0.37
N SER A 46 15.90 15.78 -1.59
CA SER A 46 15.51 14.90 -2.68
C SER A 46 15.90 13.52 -2.20
N VAL A 47 14.92 12.78 -1.68
CA VAL A 47 15.11 11.36 -1.37
C VAL A 47 15.60 10.79 -2.67
N SER A 48 16.86 10.36 -2.70
CA SER A 48 17.47 9.88 -3.93
C SER A 48 16.58 8.78 -4.47
N ASP A 49 16.05 9.01 -5.66
CA ASP A 49 15.25 7.99 -6.32
C ASP A 49 16.18 6.82 -6.60
N GLU A 50 15.88 5.65 -6.03
CA GLU A 50 16.65 4.43 -6.28
C GLU A 50 16.64 4.05 -7.76
N ASN A 51 15.68 4.58 -8.50
CA ASN A 51 15.49 4.38 -9.92
C ASN A 51 15.67 5.73 -10.63
N PRO A 52 16.85 5.98 -11.22
CA PRO A 52 17.21 7.28 -11.77
C PRO A 52 16.38 7.67 -12.99
N TRP A 53 15.75 6.70 -13.66
CA TRP A 53 14.87 6.91 -14.81
C TRP A 53 13.52 6.24 -14.58
N SER A 54 12.43 6.92 -14.94
CA SER A 54 11.14 6.24 -15.02
C SER A 54 11.21 5.13 -16.08
N VAL A 55 10.48 4.04 -15.90
CA VAL A 55 10.44 2.97 -16.91
C VAL A 55 10.00 3.51 -18.29
N GLU A 56 9.06 4.47 -18.31
CA GLU A 56 8.59 5.11 -19.54
C GLU A 56 9.73 5.84 -20.30
N SER A 57 10.52 6.64 -19.58
CA SER A 57 11.68 7.32 -20.17
C SER A 57 12.73 6.33 -20.65
N PHE A 58 12.93 5.23 -19.91
CA PHE A 58 13.89 4.20 -20.26
C PHE A 58 13.46 3.39 -21.50
N LEU A 59 12.18 3.03 -21.61
CA LEU A 59 11.59 2.43 -22.81
C LEU A 59 11.75 3.34 -24.03
N SER A 60 11.53 4.65 -23.86
CA SER A 60 11.67 5.62 -24.95
C SER A 60 13.12 5.76 -25.41
N ALA A 61 14.08 5.71 -24.47
CA ALA A 61 15.50 5.85 -24.79
C ALA A 61 16.13 4.59 -25.40
N THR A 62 15.66 3.40 -25.01
CA THR A 62 16.24 2.11 -25.44
C THR A 62 15.48 1.43 -26.58
N ASP A 63 14.26 1.89 -26.86
CA ASP A 63 13.40 1.41 -27.95
C ASP A 63 13.31 -0.13 -28.06
N PRO A 64 12.89 -0.85 -27.01
CA PRO A 64 12.90 -2.32 -27.02
C PRO A 64 11.81 -2.89 -27.94
N PRO A 65 11.86 -4.22 -28.23
CA PRO A 65 10.86 -4.88 -29.05
C PRO A 65 9.42 -4.62 -28.61
N SER A 66 8.49 -4.64 -29.56
CA SER A 66 7.07 -4.34 -29.34
C SER A 66 6.42 -5.16 -28.21
N ALA A 67 6.83 -6.42 -28.03
CA ALA A 67 6.37 -7.27 -26.94
C ALA A 67 6.69 -6.70 -25.54
N VAL A 68 7.85 -6.06 -25.39
CA VAL A 68 8.27 -5.41 -24.12
C VAL A 68 7.41 -4.18 -23.86
N LYS A 69 7.23 -3.31 -24.87
CA LYS A 69 6.38 -2.11 -24.76
C LYS A 69 4.94 -2.48 -24.42
N LYS A 70 4.42 -3.52 -25.07
CA LYS A 70 3.11 -4.10 -24.80
C LYS A 70 3.02 -4.64 -23.37
N GLY A 71 4.03 -5.36 -22.89
CA GLY A 71 4.09 -5.88 -21.53
C GLY A 71 4.08 -4.76 -20.49
N TYR A 72 4.87 -3.72 -20.69
CA TYR A 72 4.85 -2.52 -19.85
C TYR A 72 3.45 -1.89 -19.78
N GLU A 73 2.84 -1.66 -20.93
CA GLU A 73 1.52 -1.03 -21.00
C GLU A 73 0.45 -1.89 -20.30
N ILE A 74 0.50 -3.23 -20.42
CA ILE A 74 -0.34 -4.16 -19.64
C ILE A 74 -0.14 -3.99 -18.13
N ILE A 75 1.09 -3.84 -17.66
CA ILE A 75 1.41 -3.68 -16.24
C ILE A 75 0.84 -2.38 -15.67
N ILE A 76 0.86 -1.30 -16.44
CA ILE A 76 0.54 0.05 -15.94
C ILE A 76 -0.91 0.49 -16.13
N THR A 77 -1.69 -0.17 -16.99
CA THR A 77 -3.07 0.22 -17.32
C THR A 77 -4.14 -0.71 -16.73
N ASP A 78 -5.41 -0.31 -16.81
CA ASP A 78 -6.56 -1.17 -16.52
C ASP A 78 -6.64 -2.28 -17.59
N TYR A 79 -6.57 -3.54 -17.16
CA TYR A 79 -6.58 -4.72 -18.04
C TYR A 79 -7.81 -4.77 -18.97
N ASN A 80 -8.93 -4.14 -18.59
CA ASN A 80 -10.14 -4.08 -19.39
C ASN A 80 -10.01 -3.22 -20.65
N THR A 81 -9.01 -2.33 -20.70
CA THR A 81 -8.74 -1.48 -21.87
C THR A 81 -8.15 -2.26 -23.05
N TRP A 82 -7.62 -3.46 -22.81
CA TRP A 82 -6.81 -4.17 -23.80
C TRP A 82 -7.53 -5.23 -24.62
N ILE A 83 -8.72 -5.67 -24.22
CA ILE A 83 -9.39 -6.79 -24.91
C ILE A 83 -10.91 -6.68 -24.99
N GLY A 84 -11.51 -5.59 -24.49
CA GLY A 84 -12.97 -5.54 -24.32
C GLY A 84 -13.52 -6.68 -23.45
N SER A 85 -12.65 -7.45 -22.78
CA SER A 85 -13.01 -8.59 -21.96
C SER A 85 -12.94 -8.15 -20.50
N SER A 86 -14.05 -7.58 -20.04
CA SER A 86 -14.30 -7.23 -18.63
C SER A 86 -14.13 -8.41 -17.65
N THR A 87 -13.95 -9.63 -18.18
CA THR A 87 -13.85 -10.87 -17.40
C THR A 87 -12.45 -11.16 -16.86
N LEU A 88 -11.40 -10.55 -17.40
CA LEU A 88 -10.02 -10.82 -16.97
C LEU A 88 -9.58 -9.98 -15.77
N SER A 89 -10.14 -8.78 -15.59
CA SER A 89 -9.99 -8.00 -14.37
C SER A 89 -11.28 -7.24 -14.08
N PRO A 90 -12.33 -7.92 -13.57
CA PRO A 90 -13.60 -7.27 -13.27
C PRO A 90 -13.51 -6.22 -12.16
N ASN A 91 -12.43 -6.23 -11.38
CA ASN A 91 -12.18 -5.25 -10.33
C ASN A 91 -11.36 -4.03 -10.81
N ARG A 92 -11.03 -3.94 -12.11
CA ARG A 92 -10.42 -2.76 -12.77
C ARG A 92 -9.10 -2.28 -12.16
N LEU A 93 -8.42 -3.13 -11.39
CA LEU A 93 -7.08 -2.83 -10.90
C LEU A 93 -6.06 -2.96 -12.04
N SER A 94 -4.87 -2.39 -11.84
CA SER A 94 -3.66 -2.65 -12.62
C SER A 94 -2.61 -3.35 -11.76
N CYS A 95 -1.61 -3.98 -12.38
CA CYS A 95 -0.49 -4.54 -11.64
C CYS A 95 0.29 -3.43 -10.91
N SER A 96 0.41 -2.25 -11.53
CA SER A 96 1.10 -1.08 -10.99
C SER A 96 0.47 -0.48 -9.74
N ASN A 97 -0.79 -0.83 -9.41
CA ASN A 97 -1.42 -0.42 -8.15
C ASN A 97 -0.77 -1.04 -6.91
N CYS A 98 -0.07 -2.19 -7.06
CA CYS A 98 0.69 -2.81 -5.98
C CYS A 98 2.19 -2.93 -6.30
N HIS A 99 2.53 -3.09 -7.59
CA HIS A 99 3.90 -3.13 -8.08
C HIS A 99 4.33 -1.74 -8.54
N LEU A 100 4.67 -0.88 -7.57
CA LEU A 100 4.89 0.54 -7.80
C LEU A 100 6.02 0.83 -8.79
N LYS A 101 5.94 1.99 -9.45
CA LYS A 101 6.86 2.41 -10.53
C LYS A 101 6.98 1.34 -11.63
N ALA A 102 5.85 0.81 -12.07
CA ALA A 102 5.78 -0.30 -13.04
C ALA A 102 6.57 -1.55 -12.61
N GLY A 103 6.68 -1.76 -11.30
CA GLY A 103 7.38 -2.90 -10.72
C GLY A 103 8.88 -2.71 -10.53
N THR A 104 9.43 -1.50 -10.63
CA THR A 104 10.86 -1.28 -10.35
C THR A 104 11.14 -0.83 -8.91
N GLN A 105 10.13 -0.47 -8.12
CA GLN A 105 10.34 0.03 -6.75
C GLN A 105 10.59 -1.08 -5.73
N ASN A 106 11.70 -1.01 -5.01
CA ASN A 106 12.00 -1.90 -3.89
C ASN A 106 11.00 -1.68 -2.74
N GLY A 107 10.73 -2.73 -1.98
CA GLY A 107 9.70 -2.71 -0.95
C GLY A 107 8.26 -2.67 -1.49
N ALA A 108 8.06 -2.64 -2.81
CA ALA A 108 6.76 -2.75 -3.48
C ALA A 108 6.67 -4.03 -4.35
N ALA A 109 7.29 -5.13 -3.89
CA ALA A 109 7.35 -6.40 -4.62
C ALA A 109 7.87 -6.22 -6.07
N SER A 110 9.03 -5.57 -6.20
CA SER A 110 9.68 -5.30 -7.48
C SER A 110 9.87 -6.56 -8.35
N PHE A 111 9.73 -6.37 -9.66
CA PHE A 111 9.99 -7.32 -10.73
C PHE A 111 11.47 -7.44 -11.07
N LEU A 112 12.32 -6.51 -10.61
CA LEU A 112 13.75 -6.64 -10.82
C LEU A 112 14.26 -7.95 -10.19
N GLY A 113 15.15 -8.64 -10.90
CA GLY A 113 15.60 -9.99 -10.59
C GLY A 113 14.51 -11.07 -10.48
N VAL A 114 13.27 -10.85 -10.95
CA VAL A 114 12.18 -11.82 -10.78
C VAL A 114 12.41 -13.08 -11.61
N THR A 115 13.01 -12.97 -12.80
CA THR A 115 13.30 -14.12 -13.66
C THR A 115 14.32 -15.07 -13.04
N ARG A 116 15.23 -14.55 -12.21
CA ARG A 116 16.21 -15.35 -11.45
C ARG A 116 15.62 -16.00 -10.19
N ARG A 117 14.45 -15.54 -9.73
CA ARG A 117 13.77 -16.04 -8.52
C ARG A 117 12.75 -17.14 -8.81
N TYR A 118 12.49 -17.41 -10.08
CA TYR A 118 11.56 -18.44 -10.53
C TYR A 118 12.26 -19.36 -11.55
N PRO A 119 11.86 -20.64 -11.64
CA PRO A 119 10.80 -21.28 -10.87
C PRO A 119 11.17 -21.49 -9.40
N LYS A 120 10.17 -21.55 -8.52
CA LYS A 120 10.38 -21.83 -7.09
C LYS A 120 9.21 -22.59 -6.49
N PHE A 121 9.44 -23.25 -5.36
CA PHE A 121 8.35 -23.88 -4.62
C PHE A 121 7.37 -22.83 -4.10
N SER A 122 6.09 -23.03 -4.39
CA SER A 122 4.99 -22.22 -3.87
C SER A 122 4.23 -23.02 -2.82
N GLY A 123 4.26 -22.57 -1.57
CA GLY A 123 3.45 -23.18 -0.51
C GLY A 123 1.95 -23.05 -0.76
N ARG A 124 1.54 -22.05 -1.54
CA ARG A 124 0.16 -21.86 -1.97
C ARG A 124 -0.23 -22.89 -3.03
N ASP A 125 0.62 -23.11 -4.03
CA ASP A 125 0.30 -24.03 -5.14
C ASP A 125 0.65 -25.48 -4.82
N GLY A 126 1.42 -25.73 -3.75
CA GLY A 126 1.88 -27.06 -3.34
C GLY A 126 2.93 -27.67 -4.28
N LYS A 127 3.46 -26.89 -5.22
CA LYS A 127 4.39 -27.34 -6.28
C LYS A 127 5.43 -26.28 -6.62
N VAL A 128 6.45 -26.69 -7.37
CA VAL A 128 7.33 -25.75 -8.07
C VAL A 128 6.48 -25.01 -9.12
N SER A 129 6.47 -23.69 -9.01
CA SER A 129 5.69 -22.79 -9.85
C SER A 129 6.63 -21.82 -10.56
N ASP A 130 6.34 -21.53 -11.82
CA ASP A 130 7.09 -20.56 -12.64
C ASP A 130 6.43 -19.16 -12.61
N LEU A 131 6.92 -18.24 -13.44
CA LEU A 131 6.35 -16.89 -13.54
C LEU A 131 4.92 -16.89 -14.10
N VAL A 132 4.59 -17.82 -15.00
CA VAL A 132 3.26 -17.90 -15.59
C VAL A 132 2.25 -18.32 -14.53
N ASP A 133 2.57 -19.35 -13.75
CA ASP A 133 1.78 -19.76 -12.59
C ASP A 133 1.64 -18.60 -11.58
N ARG A 134 2.74 -17.86 -11.33
CA ARG A 134 2.73 -16.72 -10.40
C ARG A 134 1.84 -15.57 -10.88
N ILE A 135 1.87 -15.22 -12.15
CA ILE A 135 1.03 -14.19 -12.78
C ILE A 135 -0.43 -14.62 -12.70
N ASN A 136 -0.73 -15.86 -13.09
CA ASN A 136 -2.09 -16.39 -13.00
C ASN A 136 -2.62 -16.42 -11.56
N GLY A 137 -1.74 -16.68 -10.58
CA GLY A 137 -2.08 -16.54 -9.18
C GLY A 137 -2.51 -15.13 -8.78
N CYS A 138 -1.89 -14.08 -9.36
CA CYS A 138 -2.32 -12.69 -9.22
C CYS A 138 -3.64 -12.43 -9.94
N MET A 139 -3.82 -12.94 -11.17
CA MET A 139 -5.05 -12.72 -11.95
C MET A 139 -6.29 -13.23 -11.20
N GLU A 140 -6.23 -14.44 -10.64
CA GLU A 140 -7.36 -15.02 -9.88
C GLU A 140 -7.70 -14.27 -8.59
N ARG A 141 -6.73 -13.58 -7.99
CA ARG A 141 -6.83 -13.08 -6.61
C ARG A 141 -6.79 -11.55 -6.54
N SER A 142 -5.65 -10.97 -6.90
CA SER A 142 -5.48 -9.52 -6.94
C SER A 142 -6.40 -8.89 -7.97
N MET A 143 -6.50 -9.47 -9.17
CA MET A 143 -7.33 -8.93 -10.25
C MET A 143 -8.77 -9.45 -10.23
N ASN A 144 -9.11 -10.33 -9.27
CA ASN A 144 -10.42 -10.97 -9.15
C ASN A 144 -10.96 -11.58 -10.46
N GLY A 145 -10.06 -12.03 -11.32
CA GLY A 145 -10.34 -12.38 -12.71
C GLY A 145 -10.18 -13.86 -13.01
N LYS A 146 -9.82 -14.14 -14.26
CA LYS A 146 -9.53 -15.49 -14.77
C LYS A 146 -8.05 -15.61 -15.11
N VAL A 147 -7.54 -16.83 -15.04
CA VAL A 147 -6.19 -17.16 -15.52
C VAL A 147 -6.11 -16.96 -17.04
N LEU A 148 -4.91 -16.63 -17.49
CA LEU A 148 -4.51 -16.57 -18.89
C LEU A 148 -3.91 -17.92 -19.30
N ASN A 149 -4.08 -18.28 -20.57
CA ASN A 149 -3.35 -19.41 -21.14
C ASN A 149 -1.84 -19.11 -21.12
N ARG A 150 -1.01 -20.15 -21.02
CA ARG A 150 0.44 -19.95 -20.93
C ARG A 150 0.98 -19.31 -22.21
N GLU A 151 0.42 -19.67 -23.36
CA GLU A 151 0.77 -19.18 -24.69
C GLU A 151 -0.01 -17.90 -25.07
N ASP A 152 -0.82 -17.34 -24.16
CA ASP A 152 -1.59 -16.12 -24.43
C ASP A 152 -0.62 -14.95 -24.75
N PRO A 153 -0.86 -14.18 -25.84
CA PRO A 153 0.00 -13.05 -26.20
C PRO A 153 0.21 -12.03 -25.08
N LEU A 154 -0.78 -11.82 -24.20
CA LEU A 154 -0.65 -10.92 -23.06
C LEU A 154 0.26 -11.50 -21.97
N MET A 155 0.17 -12.80 -21.72
CA MET A 155 1.08 -13.50 -20.82
C MET A 155 2.52 -13.38 -21.33
N GLN A 156 2.74 -13.66 -22.61
CA GLN A 156 4.06 -13.57 -23.24
C GLN A 156 4.63 -12.15 -23.22
N ALA A 157 3.80 -11.13 -23.44
CA ALA A 157 4.22 -9.74 -23.34
C ALA A 157 4.65 -9.36 -21.90
N MET A 158 3.89 -9.77 -20.88
CA MET A 158 4.28 -9.53 -19.47
C MET A 158 5.61 -10.21 -19.12
N LEU A 159 5.82 -11.45 -19.58
CA LEU A 159 7.10 -12.17 -19.40
C LEU A 159 8.26 -11.47 -20.11
N ALA A 160 8.05 -11.03 -21.36
CA ALA A 160 9.06 -10.28 -22.12
C ALA A 160 9.45 -8.98 -21.42
N TYR A 161 8.49 -8.26 -20.83
CA TYR A 161 8.76 -7.07 -20.04
C TYR A 161 9.58 -7.35 -18.78
N MET A 162 9.22 -8.38 -18.00
CA MET A 162 9.97 -8.77 -16.80
C MET A 162 11.40 -9.22 -17.12
N ASP A 163 11.59 -10.00 -18.19
CA ASP A 163 12.92 -10.42 -18.66
C ASP A 163 13.77 -9.24 -19.14
N TRP A 164 13.15 -8.32 -19.88
CA TRP A 164 13.83 -7.11 -20.34
C TRP A 164 14.27 -6.22 -19.19
N LEU A 165 13.42 -6.02 -18.17
CA LEU A 165 13.79 -5.29 -16.96
C LEU A 165 15.03 -5.92 -16.29
N ASP A 166 15.03 -7.23 -16.12
CA ASP A 166 16.12 -7.95 -15.44
C ASP A 166 17.47 -7.87 -16.17
N LYS A 167 17.43 -7.76 -17.49
CA LYS A 167 18.63 -7.67 -18.35
C LYS A 167 19.14 -6.25 -18.55
N ASN A 168 18.24 -5.26 -18.56
CA ASN A 168 18.58 -3.92 -19.07
C ASN A 168 18.36 -2.80 -18.04
N TYR A 169 17.43 -2.95 -17.10
CA TYR A 169 17.10 -1.87 -16.18
C TYR A 169 18.10 -1.79 -15.02
N VAL A 170 18.72 -0.63 -14.85
CA VAL A 170 19.71 -0.38 -13.80
C VAL A 170 19.06 0.40 -12.65
N SER A 171 19.11 -0.17 -11.46
CA SER A 171 18.79 0.52 -10.20
C SER A 171 20.08 0.96 -9.51
N LEU A 172 20.06 2.08 -8.80
CA LEU A 172 21.18 2.55 -7.97
C LEU A 172 21.30 1.77 -6.66
N GLU A 173 20.33 0.91 -6.36
CA GLU A 173 20.27 0.11 -5.14
C GLU A 173 20.20 -1.37 -5.45
N ASN A 174 20.70 -2.19 -4.53
CA ASN A 174 20.53 -3.64 -4.61
C ASN A 174 19.05 -3.99 -4.53
N HIS A 175 18.58 -4.77 -5.51
CA HIS A 175 17.19 -5.21 -5.55
C HIS A 175 16.80 -5.97 -4.27
N ARG A 176 15.66 -5.59 -3.70
CA ARG A 176 15.01 -6.29 -2.59
C ARG A 176 13.68 -6.88 -3.05
N ALA A 177 13.58 -8.20 -2.94
CA ALA A 177 12.33 -8.90 -3.22
C ALA A 177 11.28 -8.62 -2.13
N GLY A 178 10.01 -8.50 -2.54
CA GLY A 178 8.89 -8.38 -1.60
C GLY A 178 8.75 -6.99 -0.97
N PHE A 179 8.33 -6.97 0.30
CA PHE A 179 8.01 -5.77 1.08
C PHE A 179 8.99 -5.64 2.26
N LEU A 180 9.04 -4.46 2.87
CA LEU A 180 9.81 -4.28 4.11
C LEU A 180 9.20 -5.12 5.24
N ALA A 181 10.03 -5.89 5.93
CA ALA A 181 9.60 -6.61 7.12
C ALA A 181 9.20 -5.61 8.23
N ILE A 182 8.12 -5.93 8.92
CA ILE A 182 7.67 -5.28 10.15
C ILE A 182 7.89 -6.19 11.35
N SER A 183 8.08 -5.59 12.52
CA SER A 183 7.94 -6.28 13.79
C SER A 183 6.45 -6.55 14.05
N ILE A 184 6.07 -7.82 14.18
CA ILE A 184 4.68 -8.19 14.42
C ILE A 184 4.28 -7.74 15.83
N PRO A 185 3.23 -6.90 15.99
CA PRO A 185 2.75 -6.51 17.31
C PRO A 185 2.29 -7.71 18.15
N LYS A 186 2.59 -7.70 19.45
CA LYS A 186 2.18 -8.75 20.41
C LYS A 186 0.72 -8.62 20.86
N ARG A 187 -0.12 -8.01 20.03
CA ARG A 187 -1.53 -7.68 20.32
C ARG A 187 -2.39 -7.90 19.08
N ALA A 188 -3.71 -7.96 19.29
CA ALA A 188 -4.65 -7.86 18.19
C ALA A 188 -4.59 -6.45 17.54
N VAL A 189 -5.02 -6.39 16.28
CA VAL A 189 -5.26 -5.14 15.55
C VAL A 189 -6.21 -4.26 16.36
N ASN A 190 -5.86 -2.97 16.48
CA ASN A 190 -6.78 -1.95 16.96
C ASN A 190 -7.45 -1.29 15.76
N VAL A 191 -8.67 -1.75 15.44
CA VAL A 191 -9.41 -1.31 14.25
C VAL A 191 -9.80 0.17 14.34
N ASP A 192 -10.11 0.68 15.53
CA ASP A 192 -10.48 2.09 15.73
C ASP A 192 -9.29 3.03 15.54
N ASN A 193 -8.12 2.65 16.07
CA ASN A 193 -6.88 3.35 15.77
C ASN A 193 -6.55 3.29 14.27
N GLY A 194 -6.72 2.12 13.64
CA GLY A 194 -6.56 1.93 12.20
C GLY A 194 -7.46 2.85 11.38
N LYS A 195 -8.72 3.04 11.80
CA LYS A 195 -9.64 4.00 11.18
C LYS A 195 -9.14 5.45 11.32
N ALA A 196 -8.67 5.84 12.50
CA ALA A 196 -8.13 7.19 12.71
C ALA A 196 -6.90 7.45 11.82
N ILE A 197 -6.00 6.46 11.71
CA ILE A 197 -4.84 6.51 10.81
C ILE A 197 -5.28 6.59 9.35
N TYR A 198 -6.27 5.80 8.95
CA TYR A 198 -6.82 5.82 7.61
C TYR A 198 -7.33 7.21 7.22
N LEU A 199 -8.13 7.84 8.09
CA LEU A 199 -8.70 9.17 7.82
C LEU A 199 -7.61 10.24 7.70
N ARG A 200 -6.58 10.21 8.56
CA ARG A 200 -5.50 11.22 8.51
C ARG A 200 -4.47 11.00 7.40
N ALA A 201 -4.25 9.76 6.95
CA ALA A 201 -3.10 9.42 6.11
C ALA A 201 -3.45 8.77 4.75
N CYS A 202 -4.67 8.26 4.57
CA CYS A 202 -5.05 7.45 3.40
C CYS A 202 -6.27 8.03 2.66
N ALA A 203 -7.25 8.55 3.40
CA ALA A 203 -8.55 8.96 2.85
C ALA A 203 -8.46 10.08 1.80
N LEU A 204 -7.43 10.94 1.85
CA LEU A 204 -7.22 11.97 0.83
C LEU A 204 -7.09 11.39 -0.58
N CYS A 205 -6.45 10.24 -0.73
CA CYS A 205 -6.21 9.61 -2.03
C CYS A 205 -7.22 8.48 -2.30
N HIS A 206 -7.49 7.63 -1.31
CA HIS A 206 -8.34 6.45 -1.48
C HIS A 206 -9.83 6.72 -1.21
N GLY A 207 -10.18 7.94 -0.78
CA GLY A 207 -11.52 8.32 -0.34
C GLY A 207 -11.86 7.80 1.05
N GLU A 208 -12.77 8.46 1.76
CA GLU A 208 -13.23 8.01 3.08
C GLU A 208 -13.86 6.62 3.06
N GLU A 209 -14.56 6.31 1.95
CA GLU A 209 -15.18 5.01 1.69
C GLU A 209 -14.26 4.03 0.93
N GLY A 210 -12.97 4.35 0.73
CA GLY A 210 -12.00 3.43 0.13
C GLY A 210 -12.26 3.04 -1.32
N LYS A 211 -13.07 3.83 -2.04
CA LYS A 211 -13.45 3.62 -3.45
C LYS A 211 -12.33 3.97 -4.44
N GLY A 212 -11.26 4.61 -3.98
CA GLY A 212 -10.17 5.07 -4.85
C GLY A 212 -10.56 6.27 -5.71
N SER A 213 -9.66 6.64 -6.62
CA SER A 213 -9.85 7.72 -7.59
C SER A 213 -9.34 7.29 -8.96
N LYS A 214 -10.10 7.60 -10.01
CA LYS A 214 -9.81 7.25 -11.41
C LYS A 214 -9.35 8.49 -12.19
N ILE A 215 -8.40 8.28 -13.10
CA ILE A 215 -8.14 9.19 -14.22
C ILE A 215 -8.54 8.43 -15.49
N GLY A 216 -9.56 8.94 -16.19
CA GLY A 216 -10.20 8.21 -17.26
C GLY A 216 -10.74 6.85 -16.76
N ASN A 217 -10.24 5.76 -17.33
CA ASN A 217 -10.64 4.40 -16.98
C ASN A 217 -9.69 3.68 -16.02
N VAL A 218 -8.59 4.32 -15.61
CA VAL A 218 -7.55 3.70 -14.78
C VAL A 218 -7.57 4.29 -13.38
N TYR A 219 -7.43 3.45 -12.35
CA TYR A 219 -7.26 3.93 -10.98
C TYR A 219 -5.88 4.56 -10.80
N GLN A 220 -5.86 5.86 -10.55
CA GLN A 220 -4.66 6.53 -10.02
C GLN A 220 -4.43 6.11 -8.57
N TYR A 221 -5.51 6.08 -7.78
CA TYR A 221 -5.52 5.54 -6.42
C TYR A 221 -6.50 4.38 -6.38
N PRO A 222 -6.04 3.14 -6.15
CA PRO A 222 -6.91 1.97 -6.23
C PRO A 222 -7.96 1.93 -5.10
N PRO A 223 -9.11 1.27 -5.33
CA PRO A 223 -10.03 0.92 -4.28
C PRO A 223 -9.37 -0.08 -3.33
N LEU A 224 -9.57 0.11 -2.04
CA LEU A 224 -8.94 -0.72 -1.00
C LEU A 224 -9.89 -1.83 -0.51
N TRP A 225 -11.19 -1.61 -0.66
CA TRP A 225 -12.27 -2.56 -0.38
C TRP A 225 -13.47 -2.30 -1.30
N GLY A 226 -14.54 -3.07 -1.14
CA GLY A 226 -15.69 -3.05 -2.04
C GLY A 226 -15.48 -3.87 -3.31
N ARG A 227 -16.45 -3.83 -4.23
CA ARG A 227 -16.52 -4.74 -5.39
C ARG A 227 -15.36 -4.61 -6.37
N GLU A 228 -14.76 -3.42 -6.49
CA GLU A 228 -13.63 -3.14 -7.38
C GLU A 228 -12.26 -3.34 -6.69
N ALA A 229 -12.21 -3.83 -5.43
CA ALA A 229 -10.94 -4.16 -4.79
C ALA A 229 -10.45 -5.58 -5.11
N TYR A 230 -9.23 -5.90 -4.66
CA TYR A 230 -8.73 -7.28 -4.65
C TYR A 230 -9.63 -8.20 -3.80
N ASN A 231 -9.71 -9.47 -4.17
CA ASN A 231 -10.59 -10.43 -3.50
C ASN A 231 -9.98 -11.01 -2.21
N GLU A 232 -10.75 -11.80 -1.48
CA GLU A 232 -10.33 -12.37 -0.20
C GLU A 232 -9.07 -13.24 -0.27
N GLY A 233 -8.77 -13.81 -1.43
CA GLY A 233 -7.62 -14.67 -1.65
C GLY A 233 -6.30 -13.92 -1.88
N ALA A 234 -6.37 -12.63 -2.21
CA ALA A 234 -5.19 -11.85 -2.51
C ALA A 234 -4.24 -11.77 -1.31
N GLY A 235 -2.94 -11.78 -1.58
CA GLY A 235 -1.93 -11.62 -0.53
C GLY A 235 -2.14 -10.35 0.29
N MET A 236 -2.64 -9.28 -0.35
CA MET A 236 -2.95 -7.99 0.27
C MET A 236 -4.13 -8.03 1.25
N ASN A 237 -4.98 -9.07 1.20
CA ASN A 237 -6.05 -9.26 2.20
C ASN A 237 -5.54 -9.85 3.53
N ARG A 238 -4.24 -10.14 3.63
CA ARG A 238 -3.58 -10.58 4.87
C ARG A 238 -3.02 -9.37 5.60
N VAL A 239 -3.39 -9.18 6.86
CA VAL A 239 -3.03 -7.98 7.64
C VAL A 239 -1.52 -7.74 7.67
N LEU A 240 -0.71 -8.78 7.91
CA LEU A 240 0.75 -8.62 7.99
C LEU A 240 1.37 -8.26 6.63
N THR A 241 0.86 -8.82 5.54
CA THR A 241 1.31 -8.46 4.18
C THR A 241 0.94 -7.03 3.82
N ALA A 242 -0.30 -6.61 4.10
CA ALA A 242 -0.75 -5.25 3.86
C ALA A 242 0.01 -4.24 4.72
N ALA A 243 0.25 -4.56 6.00
CA ALA A 243 1.03 -3.72 6.90
C ALA A 243 2.47 -3.54 6.39
N ALA A 244 3.12 -4.61 5.92
CA ALA A 244 4.43 -4.54 5.31
C ALA A 244 4.45 -3.63 4.07
N PHE A 245 3.48 -3.76 3.16
CA PHE A 245 3.35 -2.88 1.99
C PHE A 245 3.10 -1.42 2.38
N ILE A 246 2.19 -1.18 3.33
CA ILE A 246 1.82 0.16 3.80
C ILE A 246 3.03 0.83 4.46
N LYS A 247 3.71 0.13 5.36
CA LYS A 247 4.94 0.60 6.02
C LYS A 247 5.97 1.07 5.00
N SER A 248 6.17 0.31 3.93
CA SER A 248 7.21 0.57 2.94
C SER A 248 6.82 1.53 1.82
N ASN A 249 5.54 1.86 1.63
CA ASN A 249 5.14 2.61 0.43
C ASN A 249 4.06 3.66 0.66
N MET A 250 3.45 3.70 1.84
CA MET A 250 2.33 4.58 2.14
C MET A 250 2.60 5.47 3.36
N PRO A 251 2.16 6.74 3.34
CA PRO A 251 1.41 7.42 2.26
C PRO A 251 2.22 7.62 0.96
N TYR A 252 1.54 7.46 -0.18
CA TYR A 252 2.15 7.53 -1.51
C TYR A 252 2.90 8.86 -1.75
N LEU A 253 4.06 8.79 -2.41
CA LEU A 253 5.03 9.89 -2.63
C LEU A 253 5.65 10.50 -1.36
N LYS A 254 5.24 10.08 -0.16
CA LYS A 254 5.78 10.58 1.11
C LYS A 254 6.60 9.52 1.85
N ALA A 255 6.24 8.25 1.70
CA ALA A 255 6.95 7.12 2.27
C ALA A 255 7.57 6.25 1.17
N ASN A 256 8.71 5.66 1.48
CA ASN A 256 9.28 4.54 0.75
C ASN A 256 9.97 3.59 1.75
N TRP A 257 10.54 2.49 1.26
CA TRP A 257 11.12 1.45 2.10
C TRP A 257 12.34 1.90 2.90
N LYS A 258 13.01 3.01 2.52
CA LYS A 258 14.11 3.62 3.28
C LYS A 258 13.61 4.64 4.29
N THR A 259 12.56 5.37 3.96
CA THR A 259 11.97 6.42 4.81
C THR A 259 10.49 6.13 5.08
N PRO A 260 10.19 5.07 5.85
CA PRO A 260 8.81 4.75 6.23
C PRO A 260 8.26 5.83 7.17
N LEU A 261 7.02 6.27 6.94
CA LEU A 261 6.40 7.32 7.77
C LEU A 261 5.55 6.77 8.91
N LEU A 262 4.82 5.67 8.67
CA LEU A 262 4.06 5.01 9.72
C LEU A 262 4.96 4.08 10.53
N THR A 263 4.71 3.96 11.82
CA THR A 263 5.33 2.91 12.66
C THR A 263 4.79 1.52 12.25
N ASP A 264 5.46 0.45 12.70
CA ASP A 264 5.00 -0.92 12.42
C ASP A 264 3.60 -1.17 13.02
N GLU A 265 3.35 -0.64 14.22
CA GLU A 265 2.08 -0.68 14.94
C GLU A 265 0.96 0.08 14.18
N GLU A 266 1.26 1.28 13.66
CA GLU A 266 0.30 2.06 12.88
C GLU A 266 -0.01 1.41 11.53
N ALA A 267 1.01 0.89 10.84
CA ALA A 267 0.84 0.17 9.59
C ALA A 267 0.01 -1.11 9.79
N TYR A 268 0.23 -1.80 10.92
CA TYR A 268 -0.55 -2.96 11.33
C TYR A 268 -2.02 -2.63 11.58
N ASP A 269 -2.30 -1.57 12.34
CA ASP A 269 -3.67 -1.19 12.66
C ASP A 269 -4.45 -0.70 11.43
N VAL A 270 -3.84 0.14 10.58
CA VAL A 270 -4.51 0.62 9.37
C VAL A 270 -4.71 -0.50 8.33
N ALA A 271 -3.77 -1.45 8.22
CA ALA A 271 -3.94 -2.65 7.41
C ALA A 271 -5.12 -3.50 7.91
N GLY A 272 -5.23 -3.66 9.23
CA GLY A 272 -6.34 -4.34 9.87
C GLY A 272 -7.68 -3.63 9.64
N TYR A 273 -7.73 -2.30 9.71
CA TYR A 273 -8.92 -1.53 9.36
C TYR A 273 -9.33 -1.72 7.90
N ILE A 274 -8.38 -1.61 6.96
CA ILE A 274 -8.63 -1.83 5.52
C ILE A 274 -9.18 -3.24 5.27
N ASN A 275 -8.55 -4.26 5.86
CA ASN A 275 -8.94 -5.67 5.68
C ASN A 275 -10.10 -6.13 6.57
N SER A 276 -10.64 -5.24 7.41
CA SER A 276 -11.92 -5.48 8.11
C SER A 276 -13.12 -5.37 7.16
N LYS A 277 -12.97 -4.62 6.06
CA LYS A 277 -14.05 -4.27 5.12
C LYS A 277 -14.35 -5.41 4.14
N GLU A 278 -15.57 -5.39 3.60
CA GLU A 278 -16.03 -6.35 2.60
C GLU A 278 -15.31 -6.19 1.26
N ARG A 279 -15.11 -7.30 0.57
CA ARG A 279 -14.47 -7.39 -0.75
C ARG A 279 -14.95 -8.64 -1.48
N PRO A 280 -14.65 -8.82 -2.78
CA PRO A 280 -15.12 -9.99 -3.52
C PRO A 280 -14.64 -11.30 -2.89
N PRO A 281 -15.46 -12.36 -2.90
CA PRO A 281 -15.09 -13.63 -2.31
C PRO A 281 -14.06 -14.39 -3.16
N LEU A 282 -13.18 -15.14 -2.51
CA LEU A 282 -12.35 -16.13 -3.21
C LEU A 282 -13.19 -17.37 -3.55
N LYS A 283 -13.23 -17.75 -4.83
CA LYS A 283 -14.02 -18.92 -5.29
C LYS A 283 -13.51 -20.26 -4.78
N LYS A 284 -12.20 -20.44 -4.59
CA LYS A 284 -11.54 -21.72 -4.26
C LYS A 284 -10.78 -21.70 -2.93
N LYS A 285 -11.42 -21.26 -1.83
CA LYS A 285 -10.76 -21.10 -0.51
C LYS A 285 -10.09 -22.37 0.03
N VAL A 286 -10.78 -23.52 -0.07
CA VAL A 286 -10.33 -24.78 0.54
C VAL A 286 -9.01 -25.26 -0.07
N ASN A 287 -8.88 -25.15 -1.39
CA ASN A 287 -7.71 -25.62 -2.14
C ASN A 287 -6.72 -24.50 -2.47
N ASP A 288 -6.86 -23.31 -1.87
CA ASP A 288 -5.88 -22.23 -2.06
C ASP A 288 -4.52 -22.59 -1.46
N TYR A 289 -4.50 -23.50 -0.48
CA TYR A 289 -3.29 -24.06 0.13
C TYR A 289 -3.48 -25.58 0.33
N PRO A 290 -2.98 -26.43 -0.57
CA PRO A 290 -3.12 -27.89 -0.46
C PRO A 290 -2.56 -28.43 0.86
N ASP A 291 -1.39 -27.93 1.28
CA ASP A 291 -0.85 -28.16 2.62
C ASP A 291 -1.23 -26.96 3.52
N LYS A 292 -2.19 -27.19 4.43
CA LYS A 292 -2.67 -26.16 5.37
C LYS A 292 -1.56 -25.63 6.27
N LYS A 293 -0.51 -26.42 6.54
CA LYS A 293 0.67 -25.99 7.30
C LYS A 293 1.52 -24.98 6.55
N ARG A 294 1.33 -24.79 5.23
CA ARG A 294 1.98 -23.72 4.46
C ARG A 294 1.16 -22.44 4.43
N LYS A 295 -0.08 -22.45 4.93
CA LYS A 295 -0.94 -21.27 4.99
C LYS A 295 -0.32 -20.21 5.92
N PRO A 296 -0.12 -18.98 5.45
CA PRO A 296 0.39 -17.88 6.26
C PRO A 296 -0.52 -17.55 7.43
N VAL A 297 0.06 -17.18 8.57
CA VAL A 297 -0.69 -17.01 9.85
C VAL A 297 -1.79 -15.95 9.79
N SER A 298 -1.63 -14.93 8.93
CA SER A 298 -2.60 -13.85 8.74
C SER A 298 -3.58 -14.08 7.60
N THR A 299 -3.74 -15.33 7.15
CA THR A 299 -4.75 -15.70 6.13
C THR A 299 -6.14 -15.74 6.78
N PRO A 300 -7.07 -14.85 6.40
CA PRO A 300 -8.32 -14.64 7.14
C PRO A 300 -9.43 -15.65 6.79
N TYR A 301 -9.07 -16.78 6.17
CA TYR A 301 -10.02 -17.84 5.81
C TYR A 301 -9.42 -19.23 5.96
N GLY A 302 -10.25 -20.15 6.45
CA GLY A 302 -9.91 -21.54 6.67
C GLY A 302 -10.00 -22.42 5.40
N PRO A 303 -9.91 -23.74 5.57
CA PRO A 303 -9.56 -24.41 6.83
C PRO A 303 -8.11 -24.14 7.24
N TRP A 304 -7.81 -24.23 8.54
CA TRP A 304 -6.45 -24.20 9.09
C TRP A 304 -6.09 -25.59 9.62
N GLU A 305 -4.80 -25.79 9.93
CA GLU A 305 -4.35 -27.02 10.61
C GLU A 305 -4.53 -26.92 12.13
N ASP A 306 -4.65 -25.70 12.65
CA ASP A 306 -4.78 -25.38 14.06
C ASP A 306 -6.24 -25.03 14.43
N ASP A 307 -6.48 -24.86 15.74
CA ASP A 307 -7.79 -24.54 16.32
C ASP A 307 -7.97 -23.04 16.64
N PHE A 308 -7.08 -22.15 16.17
CA PHE A 308 -7.23 -20.72 16.42
C PHE A 308 -8.45 -20.16 15.66
N SER A 309 -9.11 -19.18 16.28
CA SER A 309 -10.32 -18.60 15.68
C SER A 309 -10.02 -17.87 14.37
N ALA A 310 -11.01 -17.84 13.47
CA ALA A 310 -10.96 -17.03 12.25
C ALA A 310 -10.68 -15.55 12.54
N THR A 311 -11.22 -15.03 13.65
CA THR A 311 -10.96 -13.66 14.13
C THR A 311 -9.49 -13.46 14.46
N GLN A 312 -8.84 -14.42 15.12
CA GLN A 312 -7.42 -14.34 15.44
C GLN A 312 -6.53 -14.46 14.19
N HIS A 313 -6.89 -15.32 13.22
CA HIS A 313 -6.20 -15.34 11.92
C HIS A 313 -6.40 -14.04 11.11
N LYS A 314 -7.50 -13.32 11.33
CA LYS A 314 -7.76 -12.05 10.66
C LYS A 314 -7.07 -10.87 11.35
N PHE A 315 -7.08 -10.81 12.67
CA PHE A 315 -6.69 -9.62 13.44
C PHE A 315 -5.58 -9.85 14.46
N GLY A 316 -5.07 -11.06 14.59
CA GLY A 316 -4.10 -11.41 15.62
C GLY A 316 -4.72 -11.51 17.03
N PRO A 317 -3.89 -11.61 18.08
CA PRO A 317 -2.43 -11.60 18.03
C PRO A 317 -1.88 -12.79 17.24
N PHE A 318 -0.93 -12.52 16.35
CA PHE A 318 -0.28 -13.53 15.50
C PHE A 318 0.85 -14.32 16.18
N PRO A 319 1.63 -13.77 17.13
CA PRO A 319 2.72 -14.52 17.77
C PRO A 319 2.32 -15.87 18.40
N PRO A 320 1.16 -16.02 19.06
CA PRO A 320 0.71 -17.34 19.54
C PRO A 320 0.55 -18.38 18.42
N ILE A 321 0.07 -17.95 17.24
CA ILE A 321 -0.08 -18.83 16.08
C ILE A 321 1.31 -19.23 15.55
N VAL A 322 2.22 -18.26 15.40
CA VAL A 322 3.60 -18.52 14.96
C VAL A 322 4.28 -19.54 15.88
N LYS A 323 4.20 -19.30 17.19
CA LYS A 323 4.77 -20.17 18.23
C LYS A 323 4.18 -21.59 18.17
N TYR A 324 2.87 -21.72 18.00
CA TYR A 324 2.22 -23.03 17.86
C TYR A 324 2.80 -23.84 16.68
N TYR A 325 2.98 -23.23 15.50
CA TYR A 325 3.53 -23.97 14.36
C TYR A 325 5.00 -24.33 14.51
N GLU A 326 5.77 -23.49 15.18
CA GLU A 326 7.15 -23.79 15.54
C GLU A 326 7.22 -24.98 16.49
N GLU A 327 6.42 -24.98 17.57
CA GLU A 327 6.42 -26.04 18.58
C GLU A 327 5.84 -27.36 18.09
N GLN A 328 4.73 -27.33 17.32
CA GLN A 328 4.03 -28.55 16.89
C GLN A 328 4.61 -29.17 15.62
N PHE A 329 5.20 -28.37 14.73
CA PHE A 329 5.63 -28.85 13.41
C PHE A 329 7.09 -28.51 13.08
N GLY A 330 7.80 -27.74 13.91
CA GLY A 330 9.13 -27.23 13.59
C GLY A 330 9.12 -26.27 12.40
N ILE A 331 7.98 -25.60 12.14
CA ILE A 331 7.81 -24.71 10.99
C ILE A 331 7.88 -23.26 11.44
N GLU A 332 8.94 -22.56 11.02
CA GLU A 332 9.00 -21.09 11.13
C GLU A 332 8.01 -20.45 10.16
N LYS A 333 6.97 -19.82 10.70
CA LYS A 333 5.93 -19.16 9.90
C LYS A 333 6.30 -17.72 9.58
N ASN A 334 6.57 -17.46 8.31
CA ASN A 334 6.66 -16.11 7.76
C ASN A 334 5.27 -15.58 7.33
N TYR A 335 5.15 -14.26 7.15
CA TYR A 335 3.93 -13.61 6.66
C TYR A 335 3.99 -13.18 5.19
#